data_AF-A0A937XEE9-F1
#
_entry.id   AF-A0A937XEE9-F1
#
_cell.length_a   1.000
_cell.length_b   1.000
_cell.length_c   1.000
_cell.angle_alpha   90.00
_cell.angle_beta   90.00
_cell.angle_gamma   90.00
#
_symmetry.space_group_name_H-M   'P 1'
#
loop_
_entity.id
_entity.type
_entity.pdbx_description
1 polymer ?
#
loop_
_entity_poly.entity_id
_entity_poly.type
_entity_poly.pdbx_seq_one_letter_code
_entity_poly.pdbx_strand_id
1 'polypeptide(L)'
;LRDARADAKAAAEKVALLLDGQRQAGTELSALRAELDRARRDAQSQSSEADAVAERDQALQAELAALRDQVSAARDELAGAREALAEARGEGTAAAGQLAQAGADLERTRAQVAAAGEEMDALRRDLARAGAVRDELVGRNEAQQARLAALETELREARTAIDRLTRAAVEQADASAKAPARAGPSAEMAPLLRVLPGRGPNRAAERAESQAGGLEAAAPAGRRAFDAQALLERVGGDRQLAAGRARAFQKGSTWMVACLRQALQRKDPRALVGAARSLRSALGDVAAEEAQRLAGELEDMGRRKDLGGAPKMMKALESELERVRCALASYSRAA
;
A
#
# COMPACT_ATOMS: atom_id res chain seq x y z
N LEU A 1 -79.33 61.26 -112.73
CA LEU A 1 -79.46 61.78 -111.33
C LEU A 1 -80.02 60.75 -110.34
N ARG A 2 -81.06 59.95 -110.70
CA ARG A 2 -81.56 58.87 -109.82
C ARG A 2 -80.57 57.70 -109.68
N ASP A 3 -80.00 57.23 -110.78
CA ASP A 3 -79.06 56.09 -110.75
C ASP A 3 -77.79 56.41 -109.96
N ALA A 4 -77.19 57.58 -110.21
CA ALA A 4 -76.05 58.07 -109.42
C ALA A 4 -76.35 58.25 -107.92
N ARG A 5 -77.61 58.51 -107.52
CA ARG A 5 -78.03 58.56 -106.11
C ARG A 5 -78.19 57.16 -105.50
N ALA A 6 -78.66 56.18 -106.29
CA ALA A 6 -78.77 54.79 -105.86
C ALA A 6 -77.37 54.18 -105.68
N ASP A 7 -76.45 54.43 -106.62
CA ASP A 7 -75.06 53.98 -106.52
C ASP A 7 -74.33 54.63 -105.34
N ALA A 8 -74.53 55.93 -105.10
CA ALA A 8 -73.98 56.62 -103.94
C ALA A 8 -74.55 56.07 -102.60
N LYS A 9 -75.83 55.70 -102.56
CA LYS A 9 -76.46 55.08 -101.39
C LYS A 9 -75.92 53.67 -101.13
N ALA A 10 -75.78 52.85 -102.17
CA ALA A 10 -75.20 51.51 -102.07
C ALA A 10 -73.71 51.55 -101.66
N ALA A 11 -72.95 52.53 -102.16
CA ALA A 11 -71.57 52.78 -101.74
C ALA A 11 -71.51 53.21 -100.27
N ALA A 12 -72.42 54.09 -99.81
CA ALA A 12 -72.51 54.52 -98.41
C ALA A 12 -72.90 53.36 -97.46
N GLU A 13 -73.83 52.49 -97.85
CA GLU A 13 -74.20 51.28 -97.10
C GLU A 13 -73.04 50.29 -97.01
N LYS A 14 -72.28 50.09 -98.11
CA LYS A 14 -71.08 49.27 -98.12
C LYS A 14 -69.97 49.84 -97.23
N VAL A 15 -69.78 51.16 -97.25
CA VAL A 15 -68.83 51.85 -96.36
C VAL A 15 -69.27 51.72 -94.89
N ALA A 16 -70.57 51.83 -94.58
CA ALA A 16 -71.08 51.64 -93.23
C ALA A 16 -70.85 50.22 -92.70
N LEU A 17 -71.13 49.18 -93.52
CA LEU A 17 -70.84 47.79 -93.16
C LEU A 17 -69.34 47.53 -92.95
N LEU A 18 -68.48 48.13 -93.77
CA LEU A 18 -67.03 48.04 -93.58
C LEU A 18 -66.59 48.74 -92.30
N LEU A 19 -67.15 49.91 -91.97
CA LEU A 19 -66.85 50.63 -90.73
C LEU A 19 -67.33 49.85 -89.49
N ASP A 20 -68.49 49.21 -89.55
CA ASP A 20 -68.98 48.37 -88.46
C ASP A 20 -68.15 47.09 -88.31
N GLY A 21 -67.73 46.47 -89.42
CA GLY A 21 -66.77 45.35 -89.38
C GLY A 21 -65.40 45.76 -88.79
N GLN A 22 -64.91 46.95 -89.12
CA GLN A 22 -63.69 47.52 -88.53
C GLN A 22 -63.85 47.79 -87.02
N ARG A 23 -65.02 48.27 -86.58
CA ARG A 23 -65.32 48.45 -85.16
C ARG A 23 -65.38 47.12 -84.41
N GLN A 24 -66.07 46.12 -84.97
CA GLN A 24 -66.14 44.77 -84.40
C GLN A 24 -64.76 44.12 -84.28
N ALA A 25 -63.96 44.17 -85.35
CA ALA A 25 -62.57 43.70 -85.32
C ALA A 25 -61.74 44.47 -84.27
N GLY A 26 -61.94 45.77 -84.13
CA GLY A 26 -61.31 46.58 -83.09
C GLY A 26 -61.69 46.13 -81.68
N THR A 27 -62.96 45.81 -81.44
CA THR A 27 -63.42 45.29 -80.14
C THR A 27 -62.88 43.90 -79.84
N GLU A 28 -62.85 42.99 -80.81
CA GLU A 28 -62.28 41.65 -80.67
C GLU A 28 -60.78 41.70 -80.41
N LEU A 29 -60.03 42.54 -81.14
CA LEU A 29 -58.60 42.75 -80.89
C LEU A 29 -58.34 43.32 -79.50
N SER A 30 -59.20 44.22 -79.01
CA SER A 30 -59.08 44.75 -77.65
C SER A 30 -59.37 43.69 -76.58
N ALA A 31 -60.33 42.81 -76.81
CA ALA A 31 -60.66 41.70 -75.93
C ALA A 31 -59.53 40.66 -75.88
N LEU A 32 -59.02 40.24 -77.05
CA LEU A 32 -57.88 39.34 -77.16
C LEU A 32 -56.62 39.92 -76.50
N ARG A 33 -56.39 41.24 -76.63
CA ARG A 33 -55.28 41.91 -75.94
C ARG A 33 -55.45 41.88 -74.43
N ALA A 34 -56.66 42.14 -73.92
CA ALA A 34 -56.94 42.05 -72.50
C ALA A 34 -56.79 40.61 -71.95
N GLU A 35 -57.19 39.60 -72.71
CA GLU A 35 -56.97 38.18 -72.38
C GLU A 35 -55.49 37.82 -72.38
N LEU A 36 -54.72 38.26 -73.38
CA LEU A 36 -53.28 38.06 -73.43
C LEU A 36 -52.58 38.72 -72.23
N ASP A 37 -52.99 39.92 -71.84
CA ASP A 37 -52.45 40.63 -70.68
C ASP A 37 -52.86 39.97 -69.34
N ARG A 38 -54.00 39.27 -69.28
CA ARG A 38 -54.36 38.43 -68.13
C ARG A 38 -53.50 37.17 -68.08
N ALA A 39 -53.41 36.42 -69.19
CA ALA A 39 -52.61 35.21 -69.28
C ALA A 39 -51.12 35.48 -68.97
N ARG A 40 -50.58 36.63 -69.39
CA ARG A 40 -49.21 37.05 -69.04
C ARG A 40 -49.05 37.30 -67.54
N ARG A 41 -50.03 37.94 -66.89
CA ARG A 41 -50.00 38.16 -65.43
C ARG A 41 -50.11 36.84 -64.67
N ASP A 42 -50.97 35.93 -65.11
CA ASP A 42 -51.12 34.62 -64.49
C ASP A 42 -49.84 33.79 -64.64
N ALA A 43 -49.23 33.79 -65.84
CA ALA A 43 -47.94 33.12 -66.08
C ALA A 43 -46.81 33.74 -65.23
N GLN A 44 -46.81 35.06 -65.06
CA GLN A 44 -45.84 35.74 -64.19
C GLN A 44 -46.06 35.38 -62.71
N SER A 45 -47.31 35.28 -62.25
CA SER A 45 -47.66 34.81 -60.90
C SER A 45 -47.17 33.38 -60.68
N GLN A 46 -47.48 32.47 -61.61
CA GLN A 46 -47.06 31.07 -61.54
C GLN A 46 -45.54 30.92 -61.56
N SER A 47 -44.82 31.74 -62.34
CA SER A 47 -43.35 31.75 -62.32
C SER A 47 -42.83 32.15 -60.93
N SER A 48 -43.38 33.21 -60.33
CA SER A 48 -42.96 33.65 -58.99
C SER A 48 -43.28 32.62 -57.90
N GLU A 49 -44.39 31.89 -58.02
CA GLU A 49 -44.72 30.77 -57.13
C GLU A 49 -43.76 29.59 -57.31
N ALA A 50 -43.39 29.26 -58.55
CA ALA A 50 -42.42 28.21 -58.83
C ALA A 50 -41.02 28.55 -58.28
N ASP A 51 -40.59 29.82 -58.41
CA ASP A 51 -39.34 30.30 -57.84
C ASP A 51 -39.34 30.19 -56.31
N ALA A 52 -40.44 30.59 -55.66
CA ALA A 52 -40.59 30.46 -54.21
C ALA A 52 -40.57 29.00 -53.72
N VAL A 53 -41.18 28.08 -54.48
CA VAL A 53 -41.12 26.63 -54.18
C VAL A 53 -39.69 26.11 -54.37
N ALA A 54 -38.99 26.52 -55.42
CA ALA A 54 -37.60 26.12 -55.65
C ALA A 54 -36.67 26.60 -54.53
N GLU A 55 -36.84 27.83 -54.03
CA GLU A 55 -36.11 28.33 -52.86
C GLU A 55 -36.40 27.51 -51.60
N ARG A 56 -37.68 27.14 -51.38
CA ARG A 56 -38.06 26.29 -50.24
C ARG A 56 -37.47 24.89 -50.34
N ASP A 57 -37.44 24.29 -51.53
CA ASP A 57 -36.84 22.98 -51.76
C ASP A 57 -35.33 23.01 -51.54
N GLN A 58 -34.65 24.07 -51.97
CA GLN A 58 -33.22 24.26 -51.69
C GLN A 58 -32.95 24.39 -50.19
N ALA A 59 -33.79 25.14 -49.46
CA ALA A 59 -33.68 25.25 -48.00
C ALA A 59 -33.87 23.90 -47.30
N LEU A 60 -34.90 23.13 -47.69
CA LEU A 60 -35.14 21.79 -47.14
C LEU A 60 -34.01 20.82 -47.47
N GLN A 61 -33.42 20.89 -48.66
CA GLN A 61 -32.25 20.08 -49.02
C GLN A 61 -31.04 20.41 -48.15
N ALA A 62 -30.81 21.69 -47.84
CA ALA A 62 -29.75 22.11 -46.94
C ALA A 62 -30.00 21.61 -45.50
N GLU A 63 -31.23 21.68 -45.00
CA GLU A 63 -31.60 21.12 -43.69
C GLU A 63 -31.42 19.60 -43.63
N LEU A 64 -31.84 18.87 -44.67
CA LEU A 64 -31.65 17.42 -44.75
C LEU A 64 -30.17 17.03 -44.78
N ALA A 65 -29.33 17.80 -45.48
CA ALA A 65 -27.89 17.59 -45.47
C ALA A 65 -27.30 17.79 -44.06
N ALA A 66 -27.67 18.88 -43.39
CA ALA A 66 -27.23 19.16 -42.02
C ALA A 66 -27.67 18.07 -41.03
N LEU A 67 -28.92 17.60 -41.13
CA LEU A 67 -29.43 16.50 -40.30
C LEU A 67 -28.69 15.18 -40.56
N ARG A 68 -28.35 14.90 -41.83
CA ARG A 68 -27.56 13.71 -42.19
C ARG A 68 -26.16 13.76 -41.55
N ASP A 69 -25.52 14.92 -41.57
CA ASP A 69 -24.21 15.11 -40.95
C ASP A 69 -24.29 14.95 -39.41
N GLN A 70 -25.33 15.52 -38.77
CA GLN A 70 -25.59 15.32 -37.34
C GLN A 70 -25.80 13.84 -36.99
N VAL A 71 -26.58 13.10 -37.79
CA VAL A 71 -26.80 11.66 -37.58
C VAL A 71 -25.51 10.88 -37.76
N SER A 72 -24.64 11.26 -38.70
CA SER A 72 -23.32 10.64 -38.87
C SER A 72 -22.45 10.87 -37.64
N ALA A 73 -22.34 12.12 -37.18
CA ALA A 73 -21.55 12.46 -35.98
C ALA A 73 -22.04 11.69 -34.74
N ALA A 74 -23.37 11.64 -34.52
CA ALA A 74 -23.95 10.89 -33.41
C ALA A 74 -23.67 9.37 -33.49
N ARG A 75 -23.59 8.80 -34.70
CA ARG A 75 -23.20 7.39 -34.88
C ARG A 75 -21.74 7.15 -34.54
N ASP A 76 -20.86 8.06 -34.92
CA ASP A 76 -19.43 7.97 -34.62
C ASP A 76 -19.18 8.12 -33.11
N GLU A 77 -19.88 9.05 -32.45
CA GLU A 77 -19.86 9.17 -30.98
C GLU A 77 -20.37 7.90 -30.28
N LEU A 78 -21.47 7.32 -30.77
CA LEU A 78 -22.00 6.06 -30.24
C LEU A 78 -21.04 4.88 -30.46
N ALA A 79 -20.32 4.84 -31.58
CA ALA A 79 -19.30 3.85 -31.85
C ALA A 79 -18.13 3.99 -30.85
N GLY A 80 -17.62 5.20 -30.65
CA GLY A 80 -16.58 5.48 -29.66
C GLY A 80 -17.00 5.13 -28.23
N ALA A 81 -18.25 5.46 -27.85
CA ALA A 81 -18.78 5.11 -26.54
C ALA A 81 -18.90 3.58 -26.33
N ARG A 82 -19.23 2.83 -27.38
CA ARG A 82 -19.28 1.35 -27.33
C ARG A 82 -17.90 0.74 -27.19
N GLU A 83 -16.89 1.29 -27.86
CA GLU A 83 -15.50 0.84 -27.74
C GLU A 83 -14.96 1.09 -26.33
N ALA A 84 -15.16 2.30 -25.79
CA ALA A 84 -14.80 2.62 -24.41
C ALA A 84 -15.50 1.71 -23.39
N LEU A 85 -16.77 1.37 -23.61
CA LEU A 85 -17.50 0.42 -22.76
C LEU A 85 -16.94 -1.00 -22.86
N ALA A 86 -16.50 -1.44 -24.03
CA ALA A 86 -15.87 -2.75 -24.21
C ALA A 86 -14.51 -2.81 -23.51
N GLU A 87 -13.72 -1.74 -23.61
CA GLU A 87 -12.44 -1.59 -22.90
C GLU A 87 -12.65 -1.63 -21.38
N ALA A 88 -13.56 -0.81 -20.84
CA ALA A 88 -13.87 -0.79 -19.41
C ALA A 88 -14.38 -2.15 -18.88
N ARG A 89 -15.13 -2.89 -19.71
CA ARG A 89 -15.53 -4.28 -19.38
C ARG A 89 -14.34 -5.23 -19.37
N GLY A 90 -13.41 -5.10 -20.31
CA GLY A 90 -12.17 -5.88 -20.34
C GLY A 90 -11.28 -5.61 -19.12
N GLU A 91 -11.16 -4.35 -18.72
CA GLU A 91 -10.47 -3.98 -17.47
C GLU A 91 -11.18 -4.55 -16.25
N GLY A 92 -12.52 -4.51 -16.22
CA GLY A 92 -13.33 -5.08 -15.15
C GLY A 92 -13.15 -6.60 -15.01
N THR A 93 -13.10 -7.35 -16.12
CA THR A 93 -12.85 -8.80 -16.08
C THR A 93 -11.42 -9.12 -15.64
N ALA A 94 -10.43 -8.33 -16.08
CA ALA A 94 -9.06 -8.47 -15.63
C ALA A 94 -8.92 -8.21 -14.11
N ALA A 95 -9.56 -7.15 -13.60
CA ALA A 95 -9.60 -6.84 -12.17
C ALA A 95 -10.28 -7.95 -11.35
N ALA A 96 -11.39 -8.50 -11.86
CA ALA A 96 -12.06 -9.64 -11.23
C ALA A 96 -11.14 -10.88 -11.16
N GLY A 97 -10.37 -11.16 -12.23
CA GLY A 97 -9.37 -12.22 -12.24
C GLY A 97 -8.25 -12.00 -11.21
N GLN A 98 -7.76 -10.77 -11.07
CA GLN A 98 -6.76 -10.41 -10.05
C GLN A 98 -7.30 -10.58 -8.63
N LEU A 99 -8.54 -10.20 -8.36
CA LEU A 99 -9.19 -10.38 -7.06
C LEU A 99 -9.36 -11.87 -6.72
N ALA A 100 -9.76 -12.69 -7.68
CA ALA A 100 -9.86 -14.14 -7.49
C ALA A 100 -8.48 -14.76 -7.16
N GLN A 101 -7.43 -14.36 -7.88
CA GLN A 101 -6.07 -14.82 -7.61
C GLN A 101 -5.58 -14.38 -6.22
N ALA A 102 -5.79 -13.11 -5.86
CA ALA A 102 -5.43 -12.60 -4.53
C ALA A 102 -6.19 -13.33 -3.42
N GLY A 103 -7.46 -13.68 -3.64
CA GLY A 103 -8.24 -14.51 -2.72
C GLY A 103 -7.64 -15.90 -2.53
N ALA A 104 -7.24 -16.57 -3.61
CA ALA A 104 -6.57 -17.87 -3.53
C ALA A 104 -5.22 -17.79 -2.79
N ASP A 105 -4.44 -16.72 -3.02
CA ASP A 105 -3.17 -16.50 -2.33
C ASP A 105 -3.37 -16.21 -0.83
N LEU A 106 -4.43 -15.48 -0.47
CA LEU A 106 -4.80 -15.25 0.94
C LEU A 106 -5.20 -16.54 1.65
N GLU A 107 -5.99 -17.41 1.00
CA GLU A 107 -6.33 -18.72 1.58
C GLU A 107 -5.09 -19.60 1.74
N ARG A 108 -4.19 -19.59 0.75
CA ARG A 108 -2.91 -20.32 0.84
C ARG A 108 -2.04 -19.83 1.99
N THR A 109 -1.92 -18.51 2.16
CA THR A 109 -1.13 -17.92 3.25
C THR A 109 -1.77 -18.15 4.61
N ARG A 110 -3.11 -18.12 4.71
CA ARG A 110 -3.83 -18.51 5.93
C ARG A 110 -3.56 -19.96 6.32
N ALA A 111 -3.60 -20.89 5.36
CA ALA A 111 -3.28 -22.29 5.61
C ALA A 111 -1.82 -22.48 6.09
N GLN A 112 -0.87 -21.75 5.50
CA GLN A 112 0.53 -21.77 5.95
C GLN A 112 0.70 -21.24 7.38
N VAL A 113 0.01 -20.16 7.73
CA VAL A 113 0.05 -19.61 9.10
C VAL A 113 -0.57 -20.59 10.11
N ALA A 114 -1.66 -21.27 9.74
CA ALA A 114 -2.26 -22.30 10.58
C ALA A 114 -1.29 -23.46 10.83
N ALA A 115 -0.67 -23.99 9.78
CA ALA A 115 0.33 -25.06 9.89
C ALA A 115 1.54 -24.64 10.74
N ALA A 116 2.07 -23.43 10.54
CA ALA A 116 3.15 -22.89 11.36
C ALA A 116 2.72 -22.74 12.84
N GLY A 117 1.46 -22.41 13.11
CA GLY A 117 0.88 -22.39 14.46
C GLY A 117 0.92 -23.76 15.12
N GLU A 118 0.49 -24.81 14.41
CA GLU A 118 0.53 -26.19 14.91
C GLU A 118 1.96 -26.67 15.20
N GLU A 119 2.92 -26.32 14.33
CA GLU A 119 4.34 -26.61 14.55
C GLU A 119 4.88 -25.90 15.80
N MET A 120 4.55 -24.63 15.99
CA MET A 120 4.97 -23.87 17.18
C MET A 120 4.39 -24.46 18.47
N ASP A 121 3.14 -24.94 18.44
CA ASP A 121 2.51 -25.58 19.60
C ASP A 121 3.07 -26.99 19.86
N ALA A 122 3.50 -27.72 18.83
CA ALA A 122 4.27 -28.94 18.99
C ALA A 122 5.63 -28.66 19.66
N LEU A 123 6.39 -27.69 19.15
CA LEU A 123 7.69 -27.32 19.70
C LEU A 123 7.59 -26.83 21.16
N ARG A 124 6.54 -26.08 21.52
CA ARG A 124 6.27 -25.68 22.91
C ARG A 124 6.03 -26.88 23.82
N ARG A 125 5.29 -27.89 23.37
CA ARG A 125 5.07 -29.13 24.13
C ARG A 125 6.37 -29.89 24.32
N ASP A 126 7.20 -30.00 23.30
CA ASP A 126 8.49 -30.67 23.39
C ASP A 126 9.47 -29.92 24.30
N LEU A 127 9.49 -28.59 24.26
CA LEU A 127 10.27 -27.77 25.17
C LEU A 127 9.82 -27.97 26.63
N ALA A 128 8.51 -28.04 26.88
CA ALA A 128 7.97 -28.31 28.22
C ALA A 128 8.39 -29.70 28.72
N ARG A 129 8.35 -30.72 27.86
CA ARG A 129 8.84 -32.08 28.17
C ARG A 129 10.33 -32.08 28.49
N ALA A 130 11.15 -31.41 27.67
CA ALA A 130 12.58 -31.27 27.93
C ALA A 130 12.86 -30.55 29.25
N GLY A 131 12.06 -29.54 29.60
CA GLY A 131 12.11 -28.86 30.90
C GLY A 131 11.84 -29.83 32.06
N ALA A 132 10.79 -30.64 31.96
CA ALA A 132 10.47 -31.64 32.99
C ALA A 132 11.60 -32.67 33.18
N VAL A 133 12.19 -33.17 32.08
CA VAL A 133 13.34 -34.10 32.15
C VAL A 133 14.55 -33.44 32.80
N ARG A 134 14.84 -32.18 32.45
CA ARG A 134 15.91 -31.41 33.09
C ARG A 134 15.68 -31.31 34.60
N ASP A 135 14.47 -30.95 35.02
CA ASP A 135 14.15 -30.77 36.44
C ASP A 135 14.26 -32.09 37.22
N GLU A 136 13.86 -33.22 36.61
CA GLU A 136 14.06 -34.56 37.17
C GLU A 136 15.56 -34.91 37.33
N LEU A 137 16.38 -34.61 36.31
CA LEU A 137 17.83 -34.85 36.37
C LEU A 137 18.51 -33.97 37.43
N VAL A 138 18.09 -32.71 37.57
CA VAL A 138 18.58 -31.81 38.62
C VAL A 138 18.24 -32.40 40.00
N GLY A 139 16.99 -32.81 40.22
CA GLY A 139 16.59 -33.43 41.48
C GLY A 139 17.35 -34.73 41.80
N ARG A 140 17.61 -35.58 40.78
CA ARG A 140 18.46 -36.77 40.96
C ARG A 140 19.89 -36.40 41.34
N ASN A 141 20.45 -35.35 40.73
CA ASN A 141 21.81 -34.91 41.03
C ASN A 141 21.91 -34.37 42.46
N GLU A 142 20.95 -33.55 42.90
CA GLU A 142 20.86 -33.05 44.27
C GLU A 142 20.75 -34.20 45.29
N ALA A 143 19.92 -35.20 45.01
CA ALA A 143 19.80 -36.39 45.86
C ALA A 143 21.11 -37.21 45.91
N GLN A 144 21.82 -37.34 44.78
CA GLN A 144 23.13 -37.99 44.73
C GLN A 144 24.17 -37.21 45.54
N GLN A 145 24.20 -35.88 45.43
CA GLN A 145 25.09 -35.02 46.20
C GLN A 145 24.83 -35.14 47.71
N ALA A 146 23.56 -35.14 48.13
CA ALA A 146 23.19 -35.35 49.52
C ALA A 146 23.67 -36.72 50.04
N ARG A 147 23.54 -37.77 49.22
CA ARG A 147 24.01 -39.12 49.58
C ARG A 147 25.54 -39.21 49.68
N LEU A 148 26.27 -38.55 48.77
CA LEU A 148 27.72 -38.44 48.86
C LEU A 148 28.14 -37.71 50.14
N ALA A 149 27.48 -36.60 50.50
CA ALA A 149 27.75 -35.87 51.73
C ALA A 149 27.49 -36.72 53.00
N ALA A 150 26.43 -37.53 53.00
CA ALA A 150 26.15 -38.47 54.09
C ALA A 150 27.25 -39.53 54.23
N LEU A 151 27.63 -40.18 53.11
CA LEU A 151 28.72 -41.16 53.09
C LEU A 151 30.06 -40.56 53.52
N GLU A 152 30.36 -39.31 53.14
CA GLU A 152 31.55 -38.60 53.62
C GLU A 152 31.53 -38.36 55.13
N THR A 153 30.35 -38.16 55.71
CA THR A 153 30.16 -37.98 57.15
C THR A 153 30.38 -39.31 57.88
N GLU A 154 29.76 -40.38 57.39
CA GLU A 154 29.98 -41.76 57.89
C GLU A 154 31.47 -42.16 57.81
N LEU A 155 32.15 -41.84 56.70
CA LEU A 155 33.58 -42.11 56.54
C LEU A 155 34.43 -41.31 57.54
N ARG A 156 34.07 -40.04 57.81
CA ARG A 156 34.72 -39.23 58.86
C ARG A 156 34.53 -39.87 60.22
N GLU A 157 33.31 -40.27 60.57
CA GLU A 157 33.02 -40.91 61.86
C GLU A 157 33.78 -42.22 62.02
N ALA A 158 33.76 -43.09 61.00
CA ALA A 158 34.51 -44.33 60.99
C ALA A 158 36.02 -44.10 61.16
N ARG A 159 36.59 -43.09 60.47
CA ARG A 159 38.00 -42.69 60.68
C ARG A 159 38.26 -42.26 62.11
N THR A 160 37.41 -41.41 62.70
CA THR A 160 37.58 -41.01 64.10
C THR A 160 37.45 -42.19 65.08
N ALA A 161 36.60 -43.17 64.77
CA ALA A 161 36.47 -44.38 65.57
C ALA A 161 37.73 -45.26 65.48
N ILE A 162 38.28 -45.44 64.28
CA ILE A 162 39.57 -46.11 64.08
C ILE A 162 40.65 -45.38 64.89
N ASP A 163 40.78 -44.06 64.76
CA ASP A 163 41.78 -43.29 65.50
C ASP A 163 41.65 -43.43 67.03
N ARG A 164 40.42 -43.53 67.56
CA ARG A 164 40.18 -43.79 68.99
C ARG A 164 40.61 -45.19 69.39
N LEU A 165 40.25 -46.21 68.60
CA LEU A 165 40.66 -47.59 68.86
C LEU A 165 42.18 -47.76 68.77
N THR A 166 42.82 -47.12 67.79
CA THR A 166 44.27 -47.10 67.66
C THR A 166 44.91 -46.43 68.88
N ARG A 167 44.38 -45.30 69.36
CA ARG A 167 44.86 -44.66 70.60
C ARG A 167 44.70 -45.55 71.82
N ALA A 168 43.52 -46.16 72.01
CA ALA A 168 43.26 -47.06 73.12
C ALA A 168 44.17 -48.30 73.11
N ALA A 169 44.47 -48.84 71.92
CA ALA A 169 45.39 -49.95 71.76
C ALA A 169 46.84 -49.55 72.09
N VAL A 170 47.27 -48.35 71.70
CA VAL A 170 48.58 -47.79 72.07
C VAL A 170 48.65 -47.57 73.59
N GLU A 171 47.61 -47.00 74.21
CA GLU A 171 47.54 -46.80 75.65
C GLU A 171 47.54 -48.13 76.43
N GLN A 172 46.85 -49.17 75.93
CA GLN A 172 46.93 -50.53 76.50
C GLN A 172 48.32 -51.16 76.34
N ALA A 173 48.99 -50.95 75.21
CA ALA A 173 50.35 -51.42 74.99
C ALA A 173 51.35 -50.70 75.93
N ASP A 174 51.21 -49.38 76.11
CA ASP A 174 52.02 -48.59 77.05
C ASP A 174 51.74 -48.96 78.52
N ALA A 175 50.48 -49.28 78.87
CA ALA A 175 50.13 -49.79 80.19
C ALA A 175 50.70 -51.19 80.44
N SER A 176 50.71 -52.05 79.41
CA SER A 176 51.33 -53.38 79.46
C SER A 176 52.86 -53.32 79.49
N ALA A 177 53.47 -52.26 78.96
CA ALA A 177 54.91 -52.01 79.02
C ALA A 177 55.40 -51.50 80.40
N LYS A 178 54.49 -51.16 81.33
CA LYS A 178 54.82 -50.75 82.71
C LYS A 178 54.91 -51.90 83.74
N ALA A 179 54.85 -53.17 83.32
CA ALA A 179 55.28 -54.31 84.14
C ALA A 179 56.80 -54.54 84.01
N PRO A 180 57.53 -54.96 85.06
CA PRO A 180 58.99 -54.84 85.08
C PRO A 180 59.70 -55.87 84.19
N ALA A 181 60.45 -55.33 83.23
CA ALA A 181 61.77 -55.71 82.68
C ALA A 181 62.10 -57.19 82.36
N ARG A 182 62.58 -57.42 81.12
CA ARG A 182 63.95 -57.95 80.85
C ARG A 182 64.39 -57.84 79.37
N ALA A 183 65.57 -57.22 79.21
CA ALA A 183 66.69 -57.45 78.28
C ALA A 183 66.47 -57.68 76.75
N GLY A 184 67.21 -56.89 75.93
CA GLY A 184 67.29 -56.94 74.45
C GLY A 184 68.18 -58.08 73.88
N PRO A 185 68.95 -57.90 72.79
CA PRO A 185 69.10 -56.75 71.86
C PRO A 185 69.01 -57.14 70.36
N SER A 186 69.04 -56.15 69.44
CA SER A 186 69.94 -56.14 68.26
C SER A 186 69.75 -54.93 67.35
N ALA A 187 70.87 -54.23 67.17
CA ALA A 187 71.27 -53.36 66.07
C ALA A 187 71.27 -54.14 64.72
N GLU A 188 71.27 -53.59 63.51
CA GLU A 188 71.58 -52.25 63.00
C GLU A 188 71.17 -52.15 61.51
N MET A 189 71.23 -50.91 60.98
CA MET A 189 71.47 -50.51 59.58
C MET A 189 70.27 -50.21 58.65
N ALA A 190 69.98 -48.91 58.55
CA ALA A 190 69.29 -48.19 57.46
C ALA A 190 70.27 -47.88 56.29
N PRO A 191 70.00 -47.02 55.27
CA PRO A 191 68.78 -46.25 54.91
C PRO A 191 68.50 -46.20 53.37
N LEU A 192 67.48 -45.44 52.93
CA LEU A 192 67.62 -44.27 52.02
C LEU A 192 66.26 -43.77 51.45
N LEU A 193 65.97 -42.49 51.73
CA LEU A 193 65.45 -41.39 50.86
C LEU A 193 64.11 -41.57 50.10
N ARG A 194 63.26 -40.56 49.86
CA ARG A 194 63.09 -39.11 50.20
C ARG A 194 61.80 -38.64 49.46
N VAL A 195 61.31 -37.44 49.81
CA VAL A 195 60.49 -36.48 49.01
C VAL A 195 58.95 -36.55 49.19
N LEU A 196 58.14 -35.50 49.39
CA LEU A 196 58.16 -34.11 49.93
C LEU A 196 56.65 -33.74 50.19
N PRO A 197 56.30 -32.72 51.01
CA PRO A 197 54.92 -32.33 51.33
C PRO A 197 54.44 -30.99 50.70
N GLY A 198 53.13 -30.71 50.80
CA GLY A 198 52.49 -29.38 50.59
C GLY A 198 51.21 -29.51 49.75
N ARG A 199 49.97 -29.40 50.24
CA ARG A 199 49.24 -28.35 50.97
C ARG A 199 49.24 -27.00 50.25
N GLY A 200 48.13 -26.70 49.58
CA GLY A 200 47.76 -25.36 49.14
C GLY A 200 46.24 -25.16 49.31
N PRO A 201 45.79 -24.10 50.00
CA PRO A 201 44.42 -23.59 49.89
C PRO A 201 44.41 -22.37 48.96
N ASN A 202 43.32 -22.13 48.21
CA ASN A 202 42.93 -20.74 47.94
C ASN A 202 41.44 -20.60 47.57
N ARG A 203 40.74 -19.82 48.41
CA ARG A 203 39.56 -19.04 48.07
C ARG A 203 40.05 -17.62 47.78
N ALA A 204 39.60 -17.05 46.66
CA ALA A 204 39.44 -15.61 46.43
C ALA A 204 38.24 -15.50 45.49
N ALA A 205 37.07 -14.98 45.87
CA ALA A 205 36.76 -13.62 46.32
C ALA A 205 37.07 -12.55 45.26
N GLU A 206 36.01 -12.20 44.53
CA GLU A 206 35.55 -10.85 44.16
C GLU A 206 36.51 -9.86 43.49
N ARG A 207 36.07 -9.37 42.32
CA ARG A 207 35.85 -7.94 41.99
C ARG A 207 35.11 -7.87 40.64
N ALA A 208 33.91 -7.29 40.61
CA ALA A 208 33.64 -5.89 40.26
C ALA A 208 33.95 -5.63 38.77
N GLU A 209 32.95 -5.68 37.91
CA GLU A 209 32.09 -4.54 37.49
C GLU A 209 32.62 -3.76 36.28
N SER A 210 31.65 -3.30 35.48
CA SER A 210 31.71 -2.29 34.44
C SER A 210 32.10 -2.75 33.03
N GLN A 211 31.05 -2.94 32.22
CA GLN A 211 30.94 -2.33 30.89
C GLN A 211 29.45 -2.31 30.50
N ALA A 212 28.72 -1.44 31.19
CA ALA A 212 27.51 -0.83 30.68
C ALA A 212 27.87 0.60 30.26
N GLY A 213 27.87 0.81 28.95
CA GLY A 213 28.12 2.08 28.26
C GLY A 213 28.02 1.74 26.78
N GLY A 214 27.10 2.27 26.00
CA GLY A 214 26.66 3.65 25.96
C GLY A 214 26.73 4.03 24.49
N LEU A 215 25.68 3.70 23.74
CA LEU A 215 25.41 4.27 22.42
C LEU A 215 23.97 4.76 22.44
N GLU A 216 23.74 5.72 23.35
CA GLU A 216 22.61 6.61 23.26
C GLU A 216 22.85 7.50 22.03
N ALA A 217 22.20 7.12 20.94
CA ALA A 217 22.23 7.87 19.70
C ALA A 217 21.64 9.26 19.96
N ALA A 218 22.47 10.28 19.80
CA ALA A 218 22.10 11.68 19.85
C ALA A 218 20.89 11.96 18.94
N ALA A 219 19.73 12.14 19.56
CA ALA A 219 18.56 12.71 18.90
C ALA A 219 18.77 14.23 18.80
N PRO A 220 18.65 14.85 17.62
CA PRO A 220 18.58 16.30 17.55
C PRO A 220 17.30 16.77 18.23
N ALA A 221 17.48 17.53 19.31
CA ALA A 221 16.45 18.29 19.98
C ALA A 221 15.93 19.39 19.04
N GLY A 222 14.60 19.58 19.01
CA GLY A 222 13.97 20.83 18.59
C GLY A 222 13.07 20.79 17.36
N ARG A 223 13.12 19.76 16.49
CA ARG A 223 12.14 19.65 15.39
C ARG A 223 10.92 18.85 15.86
N ARG A 224 9.74 19.47 15.78
CA ARG A 224 8.47 18.78 16.04
C ARG A 224 8.32 17.66 15.01
N ALA A 225 7.93 16.47 15.45
CA ALA A 225 7.76 15.30 14.56
C ALA A 225 6.67 15.54 13.49
N PHE A 226 5.69 16.40 13.77
CA PHE A 226 4.72 16.90 12.79
C PHE A 226 4.26 18.31 13.17
N ASP A 227 3.77 19.07 12.20
CA ASP A 227 3.20 20.40 12.41
C ASP A 227 1.66 20.34 12.51
N ALA A 228 1.16 20.44 13.74
CA ALA A 228 -0.27 20.44 14.03
C ALA A 228 -1.01 21.64 13.44
N GLN A 229 -0.36 22.80 13.35
CA GLN A 229 -0.98 24.00 12.81
C GLN A 229 -1.10 23.92 11.29
N ALA A 230 -0.04 23.47 10.61
CA ALA A 230 -0.10 23.20 9.17
C ALA A 230 -1.12 22.10 8.81
N LEU A 231 -1.28 21.07 9.64
CA LEU A 231 -2.33 20.06 9.47
C LEU A 231 -3.74 20.66 9.58
N LEU A 232 -3.96 21.53 10.57
CA LEU A 232 -5.21 22.26 10.78
C LEU A 232 -5.54 23.20 9.61
N GLU A 233 -4.56 23.97 9.14
CA GLU A 233 -4.71 24.87 7.98
C GLU A 233 -5.10 24.08 6.72
N ARG A 234 -4.50 22.90 6.50
CA ARG A 234 -4.81 22.01 5.36
C ARG A 234 -6.21 21.41 5.35
N VAL A 235 -6.93 21.47 6.47
CA VAL A 235 -8.33 21.05 6.58
C VAL A 235 -9.27 22.23 6.84
N GLY A 236 -8.80 23.47 6.61
CA GLY A 236 -9.62 24.68 6.77
C GLY A 236 -9.96 25.01 8.23
N GLY A 237 -9.14 24.56 9.18
CA GLY A 237 -9.33 24.80 10.62
C GLY A 237 -10.20 23.77 11.35
N ASP A 238 -10.71 22.76 10.66
CA ASP A 238 -11.54 21.72 11.27
C ASP A 238 -10.70 20.68 12.03
N ARG A 239 -10.77 20.73 13.37
CA ARG A 239 -10.07 19.81 14.27
C ARG A 239 -10.52 18.35 14.12
N GLN A 240 -11.79 18.10 13.83
CA GLN A 240 -12.31 16.74 13.66
C GLN A 240 -11.80 16.11 12.36
N LEU A 241 -11.74 16.88 11.28
CA LEU A 241 -11.14 16.45 10.01
C LEU A 241 -9.62 16.23 10.14
N ALA A 242 -8.91 17.09 10.85
CA ALA A 242 -7.48 16.91 11.15
C ALA A 242 -7.23 15.59 11.93
N ALA A 243 -8.02 15.33 12.97
CA ALA A 243 -7.95 14.08 13.73
C ALA A 243 -8.34 12.86 12.89
N GLY A 244 -9.30 13.01 11.97
CA GLY A 244 -9.69 11.99 11.00
C GLY A 244 -8.53 11.60 10.07
N ARG A 245 -7.84 12.59 9.48
CA ARG A 245 -6.64 12.37 8.65
C ARG A 245 -5.50 11.70 9.44
N ALA A 246 -5.26 12.15 10.68
CA ALA A 246 -4.26 11.55 11.55
C ALA A 246 -4.55 10.06 11.82
N ARG A 247 -5.81 9.69 12.11
CA ARG A 247 -6.22 8.29 12.31
C ARG A 247 -6.13 7.46 11.04
N ALA A 248 -6.51 8.01 9.89
CA ALA A 248 -6.40 7.35 8.60
C ALA A 248 -4.93 7.04 8.27
N PHE A 249 -4.04 8.01 8.48
CA PHE A 249 -2.60 7.83 8.32
C PHE A 249 -2.06 6.73 9.25
N GLN A 250 -2.41 6.73 10.54
CA GLN A 250 -1.95 5.69 11.49
C GLN A 250 -2.37 4.27 11.09
N LYS A 251 -3.57 4.11 10.52
CA LYS A 251 -4.03 2.81 9.99
C LYS A 251 -3.31 2.42 8.70
N GLY A 252 -3.08 3.39 7.81
CA GLY A 252 -2.45 3.17 6.50
C GLY A 252 -0.92 3.09 6.51
N SER A 253 -0.22 3.72 7.46
CA SER A 253 1.25 3.81 7.43
C SER A 253 1.96 2.46 7.53
N THR A 254 1.34 1.48 8.20
CA THR A 254 1.94 0.16 8.46
C THR A 254 2.15 -0.65 7.18
N TRP A 255 1.21 -0.61 6.23
CA TRP A 255 1.35 -1.35 4.97
C TRP A 255 2.41 -0.71 4.05
N MET A 256 2.47 0.62 4.00
CA MET A 256 3.45 1.35 3.17
C MET A 256 4.89 1.07 3.62
N VAL A 257 5.14 1.01 4.93
CA VAL A 257 6.45 0.63 5.50
C VAL A 257 6.81 -0.82 5.15
N ALA A 258 5.83 -1.73 5.20
CA ALA A 258 6.05 -3.12 4.81
C ALA A 258 6.43 -3.25 3.32
N CYS A 259 5.76 -2.51 2.43
CA CYS A 259 6.11 -2.46 1.01
C CYS A 259 7.52 -1.91 0.77
N LEU A 260 7.94 -0.87 1.49
CA LEU A 260 9.31 -0.35 1.43
C LEU A 260 10.35 -1.41 1.84
N ARG A 261 10.12 -2.10 2.97
CA ARG A 261 11.01 -3.19 3.42
C ARG A 261 11.12 -4.30 2.38
N GLN A 262 9.98 -4.70 1.81
CA GLN A 262 9.94 -5.74 0.78
C GLN A 262 10.68 -5.33 -0.50
N ALA A 263 10.52 -4.07 -0.94
CA ALA A 263 11.24 -3.53 -2.09
C ALA A 263 12.77 -3.54 -1.87
N LEU A 264 13.23 -3.15 -0.68
CA LEU A 264 14.65 -3.20 -0.30
C LEU A 264 15.18 -4.65 -0.22
N GLN A 265 14.40 -5.57 0.36
CA GLN A 265 14.78 -6.97 0.45
C GLN A 265 14.90 -7.63 -0.94
N ARG A 266 13.99 -7.29 -1.86
CA ARG A 266 14.02 -7.74 -3.26
C ARG A 266 15.03 -6.99 -4.13
N LYS A 267 15.67 -5.94 -3.59
CA LYS A 267 16.54 -5.01 -4.32
C LYS A 267 15.88 -4.47 -5.59
N ASP A 268 14.58 -4.17 -5.50
CA ASP A 268 13.78 -3.67 -6.63
C ASP A 268 13.64 -2.14 -6.55
N PRO A 269 14.35 -1.38 -7.40
CA PRO A 269 14.31 0.08 -7.38
C PRO A 269 12.96 0.63 -7.84
N ARG A 270 12.23 -0.07 -8.73
CA ARG A 270 10.92 0.39 -9.22
C ARG A 270 9.86 0.27 -8.13
N ALA A 271 9.84 -0.87 -7.45
CA ALA A 271 8.96 -1.07 -6.30
C ALA A 271 9.27 -0.07 -5.17
N LEU A 272 10.55 0.24 -4.95
CA LEU A 272 10.97 1.22 -3.96
C LEU A 272 10.44 2.64 -4.28
N VAL A 273 10.55 3.07 -5.54
CA VAL A 273 10.03 4.39 -5.98
C VAL A 273 8.52 4.50 -5.75
N GLY A 274 7.76 3.47 -6.11
CA GLY A 274 6.30 3.47 -5.93
C GLY A 274 5.89 3.55 -4.45
N ALA A 275 6.50 2.73 -3.62
CA ALA A 275 6.20 2.68 -2.18
C ALA A 275 6.66 3.97 -1.46
N ALA A 276 7.85 4.48 -1.79
CA ALA A 276 8.39 5.72 -1.22
C ALA A 276 7.57 6.95 -1.62
N ARG A 277 7.15 7.05 -2.88
CA ARG A 277 6.28 8.13 -3.36
C ARG A 277 4.93 8.13 -2.66
N SER A 278 4.32 6.96 -2.52
CA SER A 278 3.02 6.81 -1.84
C SER A 278 3.10 7.25 -0.39
N LEU A 279 4.15 6.80 0.33
CA LEU A 279 4.40 7.21 1.70
C LEU A 279 4.70 8.71 1.82
N ARG A 280 5.50 9.27 0.89
CA ARG A 280 5.80 10.71 0.85
C ARG A 280 4.53 11.55 0.70
N SER A 281 3.59 11.12 -0.15
CA SER A 281 2.30 11.80 -0.31
C SER A 281 1.50 11.79 0.99
N ALA A 282 1.35 10.60 1.59
CA ALA A 282 0.61 10.43 2.84
C ALA A 282 1.23 11.22 4.01
N LEU A 283 2.55 11.33 4.07
CA LEU A 283 3.28 12.15 5.05
C LEU A 283 3.10 13.66 4.80
N GLY A 284 2.99 14.04 3.53
CA GLY A 284 2.61 15.39 3.12
C GLY A 284 1.23 15.75 3.66
N ASP A 285 0.25 14.84 3.59
CA ASP A 285 -1.12 15.11 4.07
C ASP A 285 -1.21 15.34 5.59
N VAL A 286 -0.29 14.77 6.38
CA VAL A 286 -0.24 14.92 7.85
C VAL A 286 0.79 15.95 8.34
N ALA A 287 1.41 16.72 7.43
CA ALA A 287 2.43 17.73 7.76
C ALA A 287 3.63 17.19 8.55
N ALA A 288 4.12 16.01 8.17
CA ALA A 288 5.31 15.39 8.75
C ALA A 288 6.53 15.60 7.83
N GLU A 289 7.06 16.83 7.82
CA GLU A 289 8.07 17.28 6.84
C GLU A 289 9.37 16.47 6.86
N GLU A 290 9.88 16.14 8.04
CA GLU A 290 11.15 15.40 8.19
C GLU A 290 11.02 13.97 7.64
N ALA A 291 9.93 13.28 8.00
CA ALA A 291 9.62 11.96 7.47
C ALA A 291 9.35 12.01 5.96
N GLN A 292 8.67 13.07 5.48
CA GLN A 292 8.42 13.28 4.05
C GLN A 292 9.73 13.46 3.28
N ARG A 293 10.71 14.19 3.83
CA ARG A 293 12.04 14.35 3.24
C ARG A 293 12.76 13.00 3.13
N LEU A 294 12.80 12.23 4.23
CA LEU A 294 13.44 10.91 4.25
C LEU A 294 12.79 9.92 3.27
N ALA A 295 11.47 9.94 3.14
CA ALA A 295 10.75 9.16 2.12
C ALA A 295 11.09 9.63 0.69
N GLY A 296 11.26 10.94 0.47
CA GLY A 296 11.73 11.50 -0.80
C GLY A 296 13.15 11.07 -1.15
N GLU A 297 14.06 11.07 -0.18
CA GLU A 297 15.43 10.60 -0.37
C GLU A 297 15.46 9.12 -0.79
N LEU A 298 14.62 8.26 -0.21
CA LEU A 298 14.46 6.86 -0.64
C LEU A 298 13.87 6.73 -2.06
N GLU A 299 12.90 7.58 -2.43
CA GLU A 299 12.38 7.62 -3.81
C GLU A 299 13.51 7.95 -4.79
N ASP A 300 14.34 8.93 -4.48
CA ASP A 300 15.43 9.36 -5.34
C ASP A 300 16.55 8.30 -5.44
N MET A 301 16.83 7.58 -4.34
CA MET A 301 17.73 6.42 -4.38
C MET A 301 17.22 5.32 -5.32
N GLY A 302 15.92 5.05 -5.28
CA GLY A 302 15.26 4.12 -6.21
C GLY A 302 15.33 4.60 -7.67
N ARG A 303 15.12 5.90 -7.93
CA ARG A 303 15.26 6.50 -9.28
C ARG A 303 16.68 6.41 -9.82
N ARG A 304 17.69 6.65 -8.97
CA ARG A 304 19.12 6.50 -9.32
C ARG A 304 19.57 5.04 -9.43
N LYS A 305 18.73 4.08 -9.00
CA LYS A 305 19.05 2.65 -8.90
C LYS A 305 20.25 2.35 -8.00
N ASP A 306 20.57 3.25 -7.07
CA ASP A 306 21.61 3.07 -6.07
C ASP A 306 20.96 2.81 -4.71
N LEU A 307 20.94 1.52 -4.33
CA LEU A 307 20.34 1.06 -3.08
C LEU A 307 21.38 0.87 -1.96
N GLY A 308 22.66 1.22 -2.18
CA GLY A 308 23.73 0.94 -1.22
C GLY A 308 23.52 1.57 0.15
N GLY A 309 23.00 2.80 0.20
CA GLY A 309 22.65 3.50 1.45
C GLY A 309 21.20 3.33 1.91
N ALA A 310 20.37 2.63 1.14
CA ALA A 310 18.92 2.60 1.37
C ALA A 310 18.52 1.91 2.70
N PRO A 311 19.21 0.85 3.19
CA PRO A 311 18.93 0.28 4.50
C PRO A 311 19.18 1.25 5.66
N LYS A 312 20.23 2.08 5.58
CA LYS A 312 20.53 3.10 6.60
C LYS A 312 19.44 4.18 6.60
N MET A 313 19.02 4.61 5.41
CA MET A 313 17.95 5.60 5.24
C MET A 313 16.60 5.06 5.72
N MET A 314 16.31 3.78 5.45
CA MET A 314 15.10 3.12 5.93
C MET A 314 15.03 3.10 7.47
N LYS A 315 16.15 2.81 8.14
CA LYS A 315 16.20 2.84 9.62
C LYS A 315 15.96 4.23 10.19
N ALA A 316 16.48 5.27 9.53
CA ALA A 316 16.23 6.67 9.91
C ALA A 316 14.75 7.04 9.71
N LEU A 317 14.16 6.66 8.57
CA LEU A 317 12.74 6.86 8.27
C LEU A 317 11.84 6.14 9.27
N GLU A 318 12.14 4.88 9.62
CA GLU A 318 11.34 4.12 10.60
C GLU A 318 11.37 4.78 11.99
N SER A 319 12.52 5.29 12.41
CA SER A 319 12.65 6.00 13.68
C SER A 319 11.83 7.29 13.69
N GLU A 320 11.84 8.04 12.59
CA GLU A 320 11.06 9.28 12.46
C GLU A 320 9.56 9.00 12.33
N LEU A 321 9.16 7.94 11.61
CA LEU A 321 7.77 7.50 11.52
C LEU A 321 7.20 7.12 12.89
N GLU A 322 7.99 6.50 13.76
CA GLU A 322 7.56 6.17 15.12
C GLU A 322 7.33 7.46 15.94
N ARG A 323 8.19 8.47 15.78
CA ARG A 323 7.98 9.79 16.41
C ARG A 323 6.70 10.45 15.90
N VAL A 324 6.44 10.42 14.59
CA VAL A 324 5.20 10.93 13.97
C VAL A 324 3.99 10.19 14.51
N ARG A 325 4.02 8.86 14.61
CA ARG A 325 2.91 8.05 15.14
C ARG A 325 2.60 8.41 16.60
N CYS A 326 3.61 8.48 17.45
CA CYS A 326 3.46 8.87 18.86
C CYS A 326 2.86 10.28 19.00
N ALA A 327 3.33 11.22 18.19
CA ALA A 327 2.86 12.60 18.22
C ALA A 327 1.41 12.73 17.70
N LEU A 328 1.06 12.05 16.60
CA LEU A 328 -0.31 12.02 16.07
C LEU A 328 -1.29 11.31 17.00
N ALA A 329 -0.86 10.25 17.70
CA ALA A 329 -1.69 9.54 18.67
C ALA A 329 -1.97 10.35 19.94
N SER A 330 -1.09 11.30 20.26
CA SER A 330 -1.29 12.25 21.35
C SER A 330 -2.25 13.37 20.91
N TYR A 331 -2.10 13.86 19.68
CA TYR A 331 -2.99 14.86 19.09
C TYR A 331 -4.43 14.36 18.90
N SER A 332 -4.63 13.14 18.39
CA SER A 332 -5.96 12.57 18.16
C SER A 332 -6.73 12.22 19.44
N ARG A 333 -6.05 12.15 20.59
CA ARG A 333 -6.65 11.99 21.92
C ARG A 333 -7.01 13.33 22.58
N ALA A 334 -6.39 14.42 22.14
CA ALA A 334 -6.59 15.76 22.69
C ALA A 334 -7.58 16.63 21.87
N ALA A 335 -7.88 16.23 20.63
CA ALA A 335 -8.83 16.87 19.71
C ALA A 335 -10.21 16.22 19.78
#